data_AF-A0A6I2X5E8-F1
#
_entry.id   AF-A0A6I2X5E8-F1
#
_cell.length_a   1.000
_cell.length_b   1.000
_cell.length_c   1.000
_cell.angle_alpha   90.00
_cell.angle_beta   90.00
_cell.angle_gamma   90.00
#
_symmetry.space_group_name_H-M   'P 1'
#
loop_
_entity.id
_entity.type
_entity.pdbx_description
1 polymer ?
#
loop_
_entity_poly.entity_id
_entity_poly.type
_entity_poly.pdbx_seq_one_letter_code
_entity_poly.pdbx_strand_id
1 'polypeptide(L)' 'MEFTDFEALSFDCYGTLIDWEAGIAKVLRTWADKNGIAASDEELLTAFSVHEAA' A
#
# COMPACT_ATOMS: atom_id res chain seq x y z
N MET A 1 -2.38 -11.64 31.15
CA MET A 1 -2.16 -12.20 29.81
C MET A 1 -1.10 -11.31 29.23
N GLU A 2 0.12 -11.82 29.25
CA GLU A 2 1.33 -11.09 28.90
C GLU A 2 1.84 -11.58 27.54
N PHE A 3 2.56 -10.73 26.81
CA PHE A 3 3.17 -11.14 25.53
C PHE A 3 4.13 -12.32 25.67
N THR A 4 4.72 -12.50 26.87
CA THR A 4 5.62 -13.62 27.21
C THR A 4 4.91 -14.95 27.35
N ASP A 5 3.58 -14.97 27.39
CA ASP A 5 2.78 -16.20 27.48
C ASP A 5 2.72 -16.95 26.13
N PHE A 6 3.27 -16.38 25.05
CA PHE A 6 3.21 -16.93 23.70
C PHE A 6 4.61 -17.24 23.14
N GLU A 7 4.73 -18.39 22.50
CA GLU A 7 5.99 -18.84 21.88
C GLU A 7 6.16 -18.37 20.43
N ALA A 8 5.08 -17.93 19.79
CA ALA A 8 5.10 -17.46 18.41
C ALA A 8 4.13 -16.30 18.17
N LEU A 9 4.55 -15.38 17.30
CA LEU A 9 3.74 -14.27 16.80
C LEU A 9 3.65 -14.40 15.27
N SER A 10 2.43 -14.47 14.75
CA SER A 10 2.15 -14.41 13.33
C SER A 10 1.68 -13.02 12.96
N PHE A 11 2.35 -12.38 12.01
CA PHE A 11 1.97 -11.07 11.50
C PHE A 11 1.49 -11.20 10.07
N ASP A 12 0.47 -10.40 9.74
CA ASP A 12 0.21 -10.05 8.35
C ASP A 12 1.39 -9.22 7.81
N CYS A 13 1.57 -9.20 6.49
CA CYS A 13 2.71 -8.53 5.84
C CYS A 13 2.37 -7.11 5.41
N TYR A 14 1.32 -6.91 4.61
CA TYR A 14 1.03 -5.64 3.94
C TYR A 14 0.04 -4.81 4.75
N GLY A 15 0.50 -3.71 5.33
CA GLY A 15 -0.28 -2.85 6.23
C GLY A 15 0.03 -3.11 7.70
N THR A 16 0.74 -4.21 7.99
CA THR A 16 1.27 -4.53 9.32
C THR A 16 2.79 -4.37 9.38
N LEU A 17 3.54 -4.99 8.46
CA LEU A 17 5.01 -4.90 8.41
C LEU A 17 5.51 -3.97 7.30
N ILE A 18 4.83 -3.98 6.16
CA ILE A 18 5.19 -3.20 4.97
C ILE A 18 4.14 -2.13 4.72
N ASP A 19 4.60 -0.88 4.61
CA ASP A 19 3.80 0.24 4.11
C ASP A 19 3.67 0.10 2.58
N TRP A 20 2.65 -0.66 2.17
CA TRP A 20 2.36 -0.90 0.77
C TRP A 20 1.72 0.32 0.09
N GLU A 21 0.96 1.13 0.82
CA GLU A 21 0.28 2.31 0.29
C GLU A 21 1.29 3.34 -0.21
N ALA A 22 2.30 3.67 0.60
CA ALA A 22 3.38 4.55 0.19
C ALA A 22 4.20 3.98 -0.98
N GLY A 23 4.39 2.66 -0.99
CA GLY A 23 5.07 1.94 -2.08
C GLY A 23 4.35 2.09 -3.41
N ILE A 24 3.04 1.81 -3.43
CA ILE A 24 2.20 1.90 -4.63
C ILE A 24 2.06 3.36 -5.07
N ALA A 25 1.78 4.29 -4.16
CA ALA A 25 1.67 5.72 -4.46
C ALA A 25 2.91 6.25 -5.19
N LYS A 26 4.11 5.90 -4.74
CA LYS A 26 5.37 6.31 -5.37
C LYS A 26 5.50 5.82 -6.82
N VAL A 27 5.11 4.57 -7.08
CA VAL A 27 5.15 3.98 -8.43
C VAL A 27 4.13 4.66 -9.33
N LEU A 28 2.88 4.81 -8.85
CA LEU A 28 1.80 5.45 -9.60
C LEU A 28 2.10 6.92 -9.88
N ARG A 29 2.64 7.66 -8.91
CA ARG A 29 3.11 9.05 -9.10
C ARG A 29 4.11 9.15 -10.24
N THR A 30 5.15 8.33 -10.18
CA THR A 30 6.20 8.31 -11.22
C THR A 30 5.62 7.99 -12.60
N TRP A 31 4.63 7.10 -12.67
CA TRP A 31 3.93 6.79 -13.91
C TRP A 31 3.02 7.94 -14.38
N ALA A 32 2.26 8.57 -13.48
CA ALA A 32 1.37 9.68 -13.78
C ALA A 32 2.14 10.88 -14.33
N ASP A 33 3.28 11.22 -13.70
CA ASP A 33 4.15 12.32 -14.13
C ASP A 33 4.68 12.10 -15.55
N LYS A 34 5.08 10.86 -15.88
CA LYS A 34 5.54 10.49 -17.24
C LYS A 34 4.45 10.62 -18.30
N ASN A 35 3.18 10.51 -17.91
CA ASN A 35 2.04 10.59 -18.81
C ASN A 35 1.34 11.96 -18.75
N GLY A 36 1.86 12.92 -17.98
CA GLY A 36 1.25 14.24 -17.84
C GLY A 36 -0.12 14.22 -17.12
N ILE A 37 -0.36 13.21 -16.29
CA ILE A 37 -1.62 13.06 -15.57
C ILE A 37 -1.54 13.85 -14.26
N ALA A 38 -2.37 14.89 -14.14
CA ALA A 38 -2.52 15.66 -12.92
C ALA A 38 -3.55 14.97 -12.00
N ALA A 39 -3.07 14.11 -11.11
CA ALA A 39 -3.85 13.45 -10.06
C ALA A 39 -3.08 13.46 -8.74
N SER A 40 -3.77 13.46 -7.60
CA SER A 40 -3.18 13.29 -6.26
C SER A 40 -2.80 11.82 -6.00
N ASP A 41 -1.98 11.55 -4.98
CA ASP A 41 -1.64 10.17 -4.62
C ASP A 41 -2.88 9.39 -4.17
N GLU A 42 -3.81 10.07 -3.47
CA GLU A 42 -5.10 9.50 -3.05
C GLU A 42 -5.99 9.15 -4.24
N GLU A 43 -6.06 10.01 -5.27
CA GLU A 43 -6.81 9.75 -6.50
C GLU A 43 -6.22 8.55 -7.26
N LEU A 44 -4.87 8.46 -7.33
CA LEU A 44 -4.18 7.35 -7.98
C LEU A 44 -4.39 6.03 -7.23
N LEU A 45 -4.31 6.03 -5.90
CA LEU A 45 -4.55 4.84 -5.06
C LEU A 45 -6.01 4.39 -5.13
N THR A 46 -6.96 5.33 -5.12
CA THR A 46 -8.39 5.04 -5.26
C THR A 46 -8.70 4.42 -6.62
N ALA A 47 -8.09 4.93 -7.69
CA ALA A 47 -8.24 4.32 -9.02
C ALA A 47 -7.60 2.92 -9.08
N PHE A 48 -6.44 2.73 -8.43
CA PHE A 48 -5.76 1.44 -8.38
C PHE A 48 -6.56 0.36 -7.64
N SER A 49 -7.18 0.68 -6.50
CA SER A 49 -7.91 -0.29 -5.66
C SER A 49 -9.11 -0.94 -6.37
N VAL A 50 -9.73 -0.24 -7.33
CA VAL A 50 -10.81 -0.80 -8.16
C VAL A 50 -10.28 -1.87 -9.14
N HIS A 51 -9.00 -1.85 -9.46
CA HIS A 51 -8.37 -2.71 -10.47
C HIS A 51 -7.40 -3.75 -9.89
N GLU A 52 -7.08 -3.70 -8.60
CA GLU A 52 -6.07 -4.59 -7.99
C GLU A 52 -6.49 -6.07 -7.91
N ALA A 53 -7.79 -6.34 -7.95
CA ALA A 53 -8.37 -7.68 -7.83
C ALA A 53 -9.00 -8.22 -9.14
N ALA A 54 -8.75 -7.54 -10.27
CA ALA A 54 -9.32 -7.86 -11.58
C ALA A 54 -8.54 -8.94 -12.35
#